data_AF-A0A016WUS4-F1
#
_entry.id   AF-A0A016WUS4-F1
#
_cell.length_a   1.000
_cell.length_b   1.000
_cell.length_c   1.000
_cell.angle_alpha   90.00
_cell.angle_beta   90.00
_cell.angle_gamma   90.00
#
_symmetry.space_group_name_H-M   'P 1'
#
loop_
_entity.id
_entity.type
_entity.pdbx_description
1 polymer ?
#
loop_
_entity_poly.entity_id
_entity_poly.type
_entity_poly.pdbx_seq_one_letter_code
_entity_poly.pdbx_strand_id
1 'polypeptide(L)'
;MESGTTVFNPYKQKDIDLLESVQNNFTRKVFMRCSGIGYSSIPNATERSKQLGSPTLRRRRTKNDLVGMYEILTGTTDIDGTAFFMFASRRTRSGGLRLAESVANSQTDQNFPRTELSDCSLHC
;
A
#
# COMPACT_ATOMS: atom_id res chain seq x y z
N MET A 1 -15.92 8.86 -8.91
CA MET A 1 -16.41 8.06 -7.78
C MET A 1 -15.44 8.36 -6.65
N GLU A 2 -15.93 8.94 -5.55
CA GLU A 2 -15.08 9.48 -4.49
C GLU A 2 -14.63 8.37 -3.55
N SER A 3 -13.37 7.94 -3.62
CA SER A 3 -12.76 7.14 -2.54
C SER A 3 -11.27 7.41 -2.35
N GLY A 4 -10.91 8.69 -2.23
CA GLY A 4 -9.69 9.14 -1.56
C GLY A 4 -9.73 8.93 -0.04
N THR A 5 -10.19 7.77 0.43
CA THR A 5 -10.38 7.51 1.86
C THR A 5 -9.07 7.05 2.52
N THR A 6 -8.79 7.61 3.68
CA THR A 6 -7.68 7.24 4.59
C THR A 6 -7.64 5.75 4.96
N VAL A 7 -8.69 4.99 4.62
CA VAL A 7 -8.82 3.55 4.87
C VAL A 7 -7.84 2.73 4.01
N PHE A 8 -7.57 3.16 2.77
CA PHE A 8 -6.71 2.42 1.85
C PHE A 8 -5.21 2.70 2.05
N ASN A 9 -4.86 3.86 2.61
CA ASN A 9 -3.49 4.20 2.98
C ASN A 9 -3.43 5.05 4.27
N PRO A 10 -3.72 4.45 5.44
CA PRO A 10 -3.73 5.16 6.73
C PRO A 10 -2.31 5.53 7.18
N TYR A 11 -2.04 6.82 7.37
CA TYR A 11 -0.72 7.27 7.84
C TYR A 11 -0.48 6.99 9.33
N LYS A 12 -1.50 7.13 10.18
CA LYS A 12 -1.34 7.03 11.63
C LYS A 12 -1.30 5.58 12.07
N GLN A 13 -0.32 5.23 12.92
CA GLN A 13 -0.16 3.87 13.45
C GLN A 13 -1.44 3.32 14.08
N LYS A 14 -2.16 4.14 14.84
CA LYS A 14 -3.45 3.77 15.44
C LYS A 14 -4.50 3.29 14.42
N ASP A 15 -4.53 3.90 13.23
CA ASP A 15 -5.52 3.59 12.20
C ASP A 15 -5.09 2.31 11.47
N ILE A 16 -3.78 2.10 11.30
CA ILE A 16 -3.20 0.84 10.80
C ILE A 16 -3.57 -0.32 11.74
N ASP A 17 -3.32 -0.15 13.05
CA ASP A 17 -3.57 -1.18 14.05
C ASP A 17 -5.06 -1.52 14.16
N LEU A 18 -5.93 -0.50 14.05
CA LEU A 18 -7.37 -0.69 14.01
C LEU A 18 -7.79 -1.54 12.80
N LEU A 19 -7.27 -1.25 11.62
CA LEU A 19 -7.60 -1.99 10.40
C LEU A 19 -7.05 -3.43 10.42
N GLU A 20 -5.85 -3.63 10.96
CA GLU A 20 -5.29 -4.97 11.20
C GLU A 20 -6.15 -5.76 12.20
N SER A 21 -6.64 -5.10 13.26
CA SER A 21 -7.57 -5.72 14.23
C SER A 21 -8.88 -6.14 13.58
N VAL A 22 -9.45 -5.31 12.71
CA VAL A 22 -10.65 -5.62 11.92
C VAL A 22 -10.40 -6.83 11.01
N GLN A 23 -9.31 -6.84 10.24
CA GLN A 23 -8.92 -7.98 9.42
C GLN A 23 -8.75 -9.25 10.26
N ASN A 24 -8.09 -9.15 11.40
CA ASN A 24 -7.85 -10.27 12.29
C ASN A 24 -9.15 -10.84 12.88
N ASN A 25 -10.08 -9.98 13.30
CA ASN A 25 -11.40 -10.37 13.80
C ASN A 25 -12.23 -11.06 12.73
N PHE A 26 -12.24 -10.50 11.52
CA PHE A 26 -12.98 -11.05 10.39
C PHE A 26 -12.46 -12.43 10.00
N THR A 27 -11.15 -12.54 9.72
CA THR A 27 -10.52 -13.81 9.36
C THR A 27 -10.73 -14.87 10.44
N ARG A 28 -10.78 -14.48 11.71
CA ARG A 28 -11.04 -15.41 12.81
C ARG A 28 -12.44 -16.01 12.72
N LYS A 29 -13.44 -15.16 12.48
CA LYS A 29 -14.83 -15.59 12.33
C LYS A 29 -14.99 -16.51 11.12
N VAL A 30 -14.29 -16.22 10.02
CA VAL A 30 -14.26 -17.10 8.84
C VAL A 30 -13.78 -18.50 9.23
N PHE A 31 -12.66 -18.64 9.94
CA PHE A 31 -12.17 -19.94 10.40
C PHE A 31 -13.15 -20.67 11.31
N MET A 32 -13.79 -19.96 12.25
CA MET A 32 -14.79 -20.56 13.12
C MET A 32 -16.01 -21.10 12.36
N ARG A 33 -16.46 -20.38 11.34
CA ARG A 33 -17.68 -20.73 10.60
C ARG A 33 -17.42 -21.72 9.47
N CYS A 34 -16.29 -21.62 8.80
CA CYS A 34 -15.99 -22.39 7.59
C CYS A 34 -15.17 -23.66 7.86
N SER A 35 -14.38 -23.71 8.93
CA SER A 35 -13.52 -24.86 9.22
C SER A 35 -14.11 -25.80 10.28
N GLY A 36 -15.23 -25.42 10.93
CA GLY A 36 -15.87 -26.23 11.98
C GLY A 36 -15.02 -26.43 13.24
N ILE A 37 -13.92 -25.68 13.38
CA ILE A 37 -12.99 -25.80 14.49
C ILE A 37 -13.43 -24.96 15.69
N GLY A 38 -13.22 -25.50 16.89
CA GLY A 38 -13.44 -24.79 18.15
C GLY A 38 -12.48 -23.62 18.33
N TYR A 39 -12.85 -22.68 19.22
CA TYR A 39 -12.09 -21.45 19.48
C TYR A 39 -10.62 -21.69 19.86
N SER A 40 -10.36 -22.75 20.63
CA SER A 40 -9.03 -23.17 21.08
C SER A 40 -8.13 -23.66 19.95
N SER A 41 -8.71 -24.15 18.85
CA SER A 41 -7.99 -24.70 17.70
C SER A 41 -7.78 -23.69 16.59
N ILE A 42 -8.25 -22.44 16.75
CA ILE A 42 -8.08 -21.39 15.77
C ILE A 42 -6.58 -21.05 15.66
N PRO A 43 -5.99 -21.11 14.45
CA PRO A 43 -4.59 -20.74 14.28
C PRO A 43 -4.34 -19.26 14.62
N ASN A 44 -3.08 -18.92 14.88
CA ASN A 44 -2.69 -17.52 15.11
C ASN A 44 -2.96 -16.64 13.87
N ALA A 45 -2.93 -15.32 14.05
CA ALA A 45 -3.27 -14.36 13.00
C ALA A 45 -2.40 -14.51 11.73
N THR A 46 -1.10 -14.74 11.89
CA THR A 46 -0.15 -14.90 10.78
C THR A 46 -0.47 -16.15 9.96
N GLU A 47 -0.73 -17.27 10.63
CA GLU A 47 -1.03 -18.55 9.98
C GLU A 47 -2.38 -18.50 9.26
N ARG A 48 -3.40 -17.91 9.89
CA ARG A 48 -4.70 -17.68 9.23
C ARG A 48 -4.58 -16.78 8.01
N SER A 49 -3.80 -15.72 8.11
CA SER A 49 -3.56 -14.79 7.00
C SER A 49 -2.86 -15.48 5.83
N LYS A 50 -1.89 -16.36 6.12
CA LYS A 50 -1.20 -17.18 5.11
C LYS A 50 -2.16 -18.15 4.42
N GLN A 51 -2.99 -18.85 5.19
CA GLN A 51 -3.96 -19.82 4.65
C GLN A 51 -5.06 -19.17 3.81
N LEU A 52 -5.49 -17.95 4.17
CA LEU A 52 -6.48 -17.19 3.40
C LEU A 52 -5.86 -16.41 2.23
N GLY A 53 -4.54 -16.45 2.04
CA GLY A 53 -3.85 -15.64 1.04
C GLY A 53 -4.00 -14.12 1.26
N SER A 54 -4.32 -13.69 2.48
CA SER A 54 -4.54 -12.28 2.82
C SER A 54 -3.25 -11.69 3.42
N PRO A 55 -2.44 -10.94 2.65
CA PRO A 55 -1.26 -10.28 3.19
C PRO A 55 -1.62 -9.26 4.28
N THR A 56 -0.65 -8.95 5.14
CA THR A 56 -0.80 -7.89 6.14
C THR A 56 -1.10 -6.56 5.46
N LEU A 57 -1.83 -5.67 6.16
CA LEU A 57 -2.09 -4.31 5.70
C LEU A 57 -0.78 -3.59 5.39
N ARG A 58 0.23 -3.73 6.24
CA ARG A 58 1.57 -3.15 6.01
C ARG A 58 2.16 -3.60 4.66
N ARG A 59 2.09 -4.89 4.34
CA ARG A 59 2.61 -5.41 3.07
C ARG A 59 1.82 -4.89 1.86
N ARG A 60 0.49 -4.80 1.99
CA ARG A 60 -0.37 -4.22 0.94
C ARG A 60 -0.03 -2.75 0.69
N ARG A 61 0.19 -1.98 1.76
CA ARG A 61 0.59 -0.57 1.68
C ARG A 61 1.94 -0.39 1.00
N THR A 62 2.97 -1.11 1.44
CA THR A 62 4.29 -1.05 0.79
C THR A 62 4.20 -1.39 -0.71
N LYS A 63 3.39 -2.39 -1.09
CA LYS A 63 3.17 -2.70 -2.50
C LYS A 63 2.51 -1.52 -3.23
N ASN A 64 1.44 -0.96 -2.66
CA ASN A 64 0.72 0.15 -3.27
C ASN A 64 1.59 1.41 -3.38
N ASP A 65 2.39 1.71 -2.36
CA ASP A 65 3.32 2.84 -2.37
C ASP A 65 4.36 2.66 -3.49
N LEU A 66 4.93 1.46 -3.65
CA LEU A 66 5.87 1.15 -4.74
C LEU A 66 5.23 1.27 -6.12
N VAL A 67 4.01 0.76 -6.29
CA VAL A 67 3.26 0.87 -7.55
C VAL A 67 2.96 2.33 -7.86
N GLY A 68 2.47 3.10 -6.90
CA GLY A 68 2.20 4.53 -7.07
C GLY A 68 3.47 5.32 -7.40
N MET A 69 4.60 5.03 -6.75
CA MET A 69 5.88 5.65 -7.09
C MET A 69 6.28 5.35 -8.55
N TYR A 70 6.16 4.08 -8.95
CA TYR A 70 6.48 3.68 -10.33
C TYR A 70 5.60 4.44 -11.33
N GLU A 71 4.30 4.50 -11.09
CA GLU A 71 3.35 5.18 -11.98
C GLU A 71 3.60 6.70 -12.09
N ILE A 72 3.99 7.35 -10.98
CA ILE A 72 4.42 8.75 -10.98
C ILE A 72 5.69 8.92 -11.81
N LEU A 73 6.68 8.02 -11.63
CA LEU A 73 7.96 8.10 -12.33
C LEU A 73 7.84 7.84 -13.84
N THR A 74 6.90 6.97 -14.24
CA THR A 74 6.65 6.66 -15.66
C THR A 74 5.68 7.64 -16.32
N GLY A 75 5.12 8.60 -15.58
CA GLY A 75 4.15 9.56 -16.11
C GLY A 75 2.83 8.91 -16.53
N THR A 76 2.49 7.76 -15.96
CA THR A 76 1.22 7.06 -16.24
C THR A 76 0.08 7.54 -15.34
N THR A 77 0.38 8.41 -14.37
CA THR A 77 -0.61 9.10 -13.53
C THR A 77 -0.68 10.58 -13.91
N ASP A 78 -1.82 11.21 -13.63
CA ASP A 78 -2.07 12.66 -13.82
C ASP A 78 -1.36 13.53 -12.76
N ILE A 79 -0.32 13.00 -12.13
CA ILE A 79 0.40 13.64 -11.05
C ILE A 79 1.75 14.08 -11.58
N ASP A 80 2.07 15.36 -11.39
CA ASP A 80 3.37 15.88 -11.74
C ASP A 80 4.47 15.27 -10.85
N GLY A 81 5.16 14.27 -11.38
CA GLY A 81 6.24 13.58 -10.69
C GLY A 81 7.42 14.47 -10.33
N THR A 82 7.58 15.64 -10.98
CA THR A 82 8.65 16.59 -10.65
C THR A 82 8.44 17.27 -9.28
N ALA A 83 7.20 17.29 -8.78
CA ALA A 83 6.87 17.76 -7.44
C ALA A 83 7.32 16.78 -6.33
N PHE A 84 7.53 15.51 -6.67
CA PHE A 84 7.88 14.43 -5.73
C PHE A 84 9.33 13.96 -5.89
N PHE A 85 9.85 13.97 -7.12
CA PHE A 85 11.12 13.38 -7.48
C PHE A 85 11.96 14.37 -8.30
N MET A 86 13.16 14.69 -7.80
CA MET A 86 14.15 15.42 -8.59
C MET A 86 15.18 14.44 -9.14
N PHE A 87 15.36 14.39 -10.45
CA PHE A 87 16.47 13.64 -11.04
C PHE A 87 17.74 14.49 -10.98
N ALA A 88 18.67 14.11 -10.10
CA ALA A 88 19.98 14.76 -10.04
C ALA A 88 20.93 14.08 -11.04
N SER A 89 21.56 14.87 -11.91
CA SER A 89 22.67 14.39 -12.73
C SER A 89 23.89 14.15 -11.83
N ARG A 90 24.52 12.97 -11.93
CA ARG A 90 25.78 12.71 -11.23
C ARG A 90 26.93 13.39 -11.94
N ARG A 91 27.84 14.00 -11.16
CA ARG A 91 29.23 14.34 -11.59
C ARG A 91 30.24 13.21 -11.31
N THR A 92 29.82 11.96 -11.16
CA THR A 92 30.74 10.83 -10.94
C THR A 92 30.69 9.86 -12.10
N ARG A 93 31.88 9.33 -12.44
CA ARG A 93 32.31 8.58 -13.64
C ARG A 93 31.45 7.39 -14.13
N SER A 94 30.35 7.05 -13.45
CA SER A 94 29.34 6.09 -13.92
C SER A 94 28.02 6.84 -14.16
N GLY A 95 27.69 7.09 -15.43
CA GLY A 95 26.60 7.98 -15.88
C GLY A 95 25.16 7.52 -15.57
N GLY A 96 24.85 7.19 -14.32
CA GLY A 96 23.49 6.88 -13.87
C GLY A 96 22.80 8.10 -13.26
N LEU A 97 21.53 8.31 -13.62
CA LEU A 97 20.63 9.25 -12.94
C LEU A 97 20.40 8.77 -11.48
N ARG A 98 20.40 9.69 -10.53
CA ARG A 98 19.95 9.43 -9.15
C ARG A 98 18.61 10.12 -8.92
N LEU A 99 17.69 9.40 -8.31
CA LEU A 99 16.57 10.01 -7.61
C LEU A 99 17.12 10.78 -6.41
N ALA A 100 17.05 12.11 -6.47
CA ALA A 100 17.21 12.96 -5.33
C ALA A 100 15.81 13.14 -4.72
N GLU A 101 15.66 12.75 -3.45
CA GLU A 101 14.47 13.06 -2.68
C GLU A 101 14.37 14.58 -2.54
N SER A 102 13.22 15.16 -2.90
CA SER A 102 12.92 16.53 -2.49
C SER A 102 12.90 16.56 -0.96
N VAL A 103 13.46 17.61 -0.35
CA VAL A 103 13.43 17.79 1.12
C VAL A 103 12.01 17.53 1.63
N ALA A 104 11.88 16.56 2.56
CA ALA A 104 10.60 16.10 3.07
C ALA A 104 9.74 17.28 3.52
N ASN A 105 8.70 17.57 2.74
CA ASN A 105 7.68 18.54 3.08
C ASN A 105 6.48 17.74 3.57
N SER A 106 6.11 17.93 4.84
CA SER A 106 5.00 17.21 5.49
C SER A 106 3.64 17.39 4.78
N GLN A 107 3.51 18.36 3.88
CA GLN A 107 2.34 18.56 3.02
C GLN A 107 2.39 17.67 1.76
N THR A 108 3.56 17.42 1.19
CA THR A 108 3.74 16.62 -0.04
C THR A 108 3.56 15.13 0.24
N ASP A 109 3.99 14.64 1.41
CA ASP A 109 3.76 13.25 1.84
C ASP A 109 2.28 12.93 2.06
N GLN A 110 1.45 13.95 2.40
CA GLN A 110 0.00 13.81 2.45
C GLN A 110 -0.66 13.75 1.06
N ASN A 111 0.06 14.18 0.02
CA ASN A 111 -0.38 14.26 -1.38
C ASN A 111 0.16 13.11 -2.24
N PHE A 112 0.93 12.18 -1.66
CA PHE A 112 1.31 10.96 -2.35
C PHE A 112 0.04 10.25 -2.85
N PRO A 113 -0.03 9.84 -4.13
CA PRO A 113 -1.26 9.49 -4.80
C PRO A 113 -2.15 8.56 -3.98
N ARG A 114 -3.31 9.11 -3.60
CA ARG A 114 -4.53 8.36 -3.24
C ARG A 114 -5.28 7.92 -4.50
N THR A 115 -4.58 7.72 -5.63
CA THR A 115 -5.22 7.40 -6.91
C THR A 115 -5.64 5.95 -6.94
N GLU A 116 -6.92 5.78 -7.24
CA GLU A 116 -7.55 4.52 -7.57
C GLU A 116 -6.81 3.88 -8.74
N LEU A 117 -6.46 2.60 -8.58
CA LEU A 117 -6.26 1.70 -9.72
C LEU A 117 -7.61 1.60 -10.42
N SER A 118 -7.94 2.58 -11.26
CA SER A 118 -9.05 2.48 -12.18
C SER A 118 -8.80 1.26 -13.05
N ASP A 119 -9.80 0.39 -13.11
CA ASP A 119 -9.82 -0.85 -13.86
C ASP A 119 -9.19 -0.69 -15.26
N CYS A 120 -7.92 -1.07 -15.38
CA CYS A 120 -7.37 -1.46 -16.68
C CYS A 120 -8.04 -2.77 -17.05
N SER A 121 -9.14 -2.63 -17.77
CA SER A 121 -9.85 -3.69 -18.47
C SER A 121 -8.81 -4.60 -19.16
N LEU A 122 -8.61 -5.80 -18.60
CA LEU A 122 -8.16 -6.92 -19.39
C LEU A 122 -9.27 -7.18 -20.40
N HIS A 123 -9.09 -6.68 -21.62
CA HIS A 123 -9.67 -7.34 -22.77
C HIS A 123 -9.07 -8.75 -22.82
N CYS A 124 -9.95 -9.74 -22.74
CA CYS A 124 -9.69 -11.13 -23.10
C CYS A 124 -9.18 -11.22 -24.55
#